data_AF-A0A223HZX1-F1
#
_entry.id   AF-A0A223HZX1-F1
#
_cell.length_a   1.000
_cell.length_b   1.000
_cell.length_c   1.000
_cell.angle_alpha   90.00
_cell.angle_beta   90.00
_cell.angle_gamma   90.00
#
_symmetry.space_group_name_H-M   'P 1'
#
loop_
_entity.id
_entity.type
_entity.pdbx_description
1 polymer ?
#
loop_
_entity_poly.entity_id
_entity_poly.type
_entity_poly.pdbx_seq_one_letter_code
_entity_poly.pdbx_strand_id
1 'polypeptide(L)'
;MINLEVLRIELNYLKQVAKGILGDKASGEISEAITALVTCFLYPNTYDSLSLSYLQTIEQYINQIQQEIEPDKYQLLMNNIPTIRIFMEKVKSEIPKC
;
A
#
# COMPACT_ATOMS: atom_id res chain seq x y z
N MET A 1 -9.16 6.62 12.91
CA MET A 1 -9.16 5.20 13.30
C MET A 1 -9.19 4.37 12.03
N ILE A 2 -8.35 3.36 11.89
CA ILE A 2 -8.29 2.53 10.68
C ILE A 2 -9.23 1.34 10.86
N ASN A 3 -10.10 1.11 9.88
CA ASN A 3 -10.93 -0.09 9.84
C ASN A 3 -10.17 -1.21 9.12
N LEU A 4 -9.71 -2.22 9.86
CA LEU A 4 -8.90 -3.31 9.33
C LEU A 4 -9.66 -4.21 8.33
N GLU A 5 -10.98 -4.31 8.46
CA GLU A 5 -11.80 -5.08 7.51
C GLU A 5 -11.89 -4.37 6.16
N VAL A 6 -12.10 -3.06 6.17
CA VAL A 6 -12.07 -2.26 4.94
C VAL A 6 -10.68 -2.28 4.33
N LEU A 7 -9.63 -2.10 5.15
CA LEU A 7 -8.24 -2.21 4.70
C LEU A 7 -8.02 -3.55 3.98
N ARG A 8 -8.40 -4.68 4.55
CA ARG A 8 -8.28 -6.01 3.93
C ARG A 8 -8.94 -6.08 2.54
N ILE A 9 -10.13 -5.50 2.37
CA ILE A 9 -10.85 -5.48 1.09
C ILE A 9 -10.09 -4.64 0.05
N GLU A 10 -9.67 -3.44 0.43
CA GLU A 10 -8.90 -2.54 -0.44
C GLU A 10 -7.56 -3.17 -0.84
N LEU A 11 -6.90 -3.88 0.08
CA LEU A 11 -5.66 -4.60 -0.18
C LEU A 11 -5.84 -5.69 -1.24
N ASN A 12 -6.91 -6.47 -1.12
CA ASN A 12 -7.24 -7.49 -2.11
C ASN A 12 -7.54 -6.86 -3.49
N TYR A 13 -8.21 -5.71 -3.51
CA TYR A 13 -8.46 -4.96 -4.74
C TYR A 13 -7.15 -4.47 -5.38
N LEU A 14 -6.28 -3.77 -4.63
CA LEU A 14 -4.99 -3.28 -5.13
C LEU A 14 -4.11 -4.42 -5.65
N LYS A 15 -4.10 -5.56 -4.95
CA LYS A 15 -3.37 -6.77 -5.36
C LYS A 15 -3.82 -7.28 -6.73
N GLN A 16 -5.13 -7.31 -6.98
CA GLN A 16 -5.68 -7.75 -8.26
C GLN A 16 -5.38 -6.77 -9.38
N VAL A 17 -5.51 -5.46 -9.11
CA VAL A 17 -5.17 -4.40 -10.06
C VAL A 17 -3.69 -4.46 -10.45
N ALA A 18 -2.80 -4.54 -9.46
CA ALA A 18 -1.36 -4.68 -9.70
C ALA A 18 -1.03 -5.94 -10.50
N LYS A 19 -1.67 -7.07 -10.19
CA LYS A 19 -1.50 -8.31 -10.97
C LYS A 19 -1.94 -8.16 -12.43
N GLY A 20 -3.09 -7.52 -12.66
CA GLY A 20 -3.64 -7.34 -13.99
C GLY A 20 -2.85 -6.38 -14.88
N ILE A 21 -2.16 -5.41 -14.28
CA ILE A 21 -1.45 -4.34 -15.00
C ILE A 21 0.06 -4.61 -15.06
N LEU A 22 0.67 -4.92 -13.92
CA LEU A 22 2.13 -5.05 -13.76
C LEU A 22 2.60 -6.51 -13.61
N GLY A 23 1.68 -7.46 -13.49
CA GLY A 23 1.96 -8.89 -13.37
C GLY A 23 2.15 -9.39 -11.95
N ASP A 24 2.41 -10.70 -11.83
CA ASP A 24 2.43 -11.42 -10.56
C ASP A 24 3.53 -10.93 -9.59
N LYS A 25 4.68 -10.53 -10.13
CA LYS A 25 5.80 -10.02 -9.32
C LYS A 25 5.40 -8.77 -8.53
N ALA A 26 4.87 -7.76 -9.23
CA ALA A 26 4.41 -6.52 -8.62
C ALA A 26 3.31 -6.77 -7.57
N SER A 27 2.35 -7.63 -7.91
CA SER A 27 1.28 -8.04 -6.99
C SER A 27 1.82 -8.69 -5.71
N GLY A 28 2.85 -9.54 -5.83
CA GLY A 28 3.55 -10.16 -4.70
C GLY A 28 4.26 -9.14 -3.82
N GLU A 29 5.07 -8.27 -4.40
CA GLU A 29 5.88 -7.28 -3.67
C GLU A 29 5.01 -6.24 -2.94
N ILE A 30 3.91 -5.76 -3.57
CA ILE A 30 2.95 -4.88 -2.90
C ILE A 30 2.31 -5.59 -1.70
N SER A 31 1.91 -6.85 -1.87
CA SER A 31 1.28 -7.63 -0.80
C SER A 31 2.24 -7.84 0.37
N GLU A 32 3.51 -8.12 0.10
CA GLU A 32 4.55 -8.28 1.10
C GLU A 32 4.80 -6.97 1.85
N ALA A 33 5.02 -5.87 1.13
CA ALA A 33 5.26 -4.55 1.73
C ALA A 33 4.11 -4.12 2.64
N ILE A 34 2.87 -4.30 2.20
CA ILE A 34 1.69 -4.00 3.01
C ILE A 34 1.63 -4.88 4.25
N THR A 35 1.87 -6.18 4.11
CA THR A 35 1.81 -7.12 5.24
C THR A 35 2.85 -6.75 6.31
N ALA A 36 4.06 -6.37 5.88
CA ALA A 36 5.10 -5.88 6.77
C ALA A 36 4.66 -4.61 7.50
N LEU A 37 4.08 -3.62 6.78
CA LEU A 37 3.57 -2.40 7.40
C LEU A 37 2.41 -2.65 8.35
N VAL A 38 1.48 -3.55 8.02
CA VAL A 38 0.36 -3.90 8.92
C VAL A 38 0.89 -4.54 10.20
N THR A 39 1.91 -5.37 10.08
CA THR A 39 2.59 -5.95 11.26
C THR A 39 3.19 -4.85 12.13
N CYS A 40 3.89 -3.89 11.54
CA CYS A 40 4.45 -2.76 12.27
C CYS A 40 3.38 -1.87 12.91
N PHE A 41 2.27 -1.65 12.22
CA PHE A 41 1.14 -0.88 12.74
C PHE A 41 0.48 -1.55 13.96
N LEU A 42 0.39 -2.89 13.96
CA LEU A 42 -0.13 -3.65 15.10
C LEU A 42 0.87 -3.73 16.26
N TYR A 43 2.17 -3.69 15.96
CA TYR A 43 3.26 -3.76 16.93
C TYR A 43 4.24 -2.59 16.73
N PRO A 44 3.92 -1.38 17.22
CA PRO A 44 4.69 -0.17 16.89
C PRO A 44 6.17 -0.20 17.30
N ASN A 45 6.57 -1.10 18.21
CA ASN A 45 7.97 -1.32 18.57
C ASN A 45 8.78 -2.04 17.47
N THR A 46 8.15 -2.49 16.39
CA THR A 46 8.81 -3.12 15.24
C THR A 46 9.01 -2.15 14.08
N TYR A 47 8.64 -0.88 14.20
CA TYR A 47 9.03 0.12 13.20
C TYR A 47 10.55 0.27 13.18
N ASP A 48 11.13 0.08 11.99
CA ASP A 48 12.56 0.12 11.73
C ASP A 48 12.87 0.84 10.41
N SER A 49 14.12 0.79 9.97
CA SER A 49 14.52 1.39 8.69
C SER A 49 13.85 0.74 7.47
N LEU A 50 13.41 -0.52 7.56
CA LEU A 50 12.72 -1.22 6.46
C LEU A 50 11.29 -0.73 6.29
N SER A 51 10.66 -0.23 7.36
CA SER A 51 9.30 0.34 7.32
C SER A 51 9.20 1.49 6.29
N LEU A 52 10.23 2.33 6.19
CA LEU A 52 10.28 3.38 5.17
C LEU A 52 10.40 2.80 3.75
N SER A 53 11.23 1.76 3.58
CA SER A 53 11.37 1.08 2.29
C SER A 53 10.05 0.46 1.83
N TYR A 54 9.29 -0.18 2.72
CA TYR A 54 8.00 -0.77 2.37
C TYR A 54 6.96 0.28 1.95
N LEU A 55 6.92 1.43 2.65
CA LEU A 55 6.09 2.56 2.21
C LEU A 55 6.45 3.00 0.79
N GLN A 56 7.74 3.21 0.53
CA GLN A 56 8.25 3.63 -0.77
C GLN A 56 7.95 2.60 -1.87
N THR A 57 8.05 1.30 -1.57
CA THR A 57 7.68 0.24 -2.52
C THR A 57 6.22 0.34 -2.94
N ILE A 58 5.29 0.56 -1.99
CA ILE A 58 3.86 0.71 -2.32
C ILE A 58 3.63 1.97 -3.15
N GLU A 59 4.23 3.11 -2.77
CA GLU A 59 4.13 4.37 -3.52
C GLU A 59 4.66 4.22 -4.95
N GLN A 60 5.81 3.57 -5.12
CA GLN A 60 6.42 3.30 -6.43
C GLN A 60 5.50 2.46 -7.33
N TYR A 61 4.89 1.41 -6.79
CA TYR A 61 3.99 0.57 -7.57
C TYR A 61 2.68 1.27 -7.94
N ILE A 62 2.11 2.08 -7.05
CA ILE A 62 0.94 2.92 -7.39
C ILE A 62 1.30 3.90 -8.52
N ASN A 63 2.49 4.51 -8.46
CA ASN A 63 2.97 5.40 -9.52
C ASN A 63 3.21 4.65 -10.84
N GLN A 64 3.74 3.42 -10.81
CA GLN A 64 3.88 2.60 -12.01
C GLN A 64 2.52 2.26 -12.61
N ILE A 65 1.54 1.86 -11.80
CA ILE A 65 0.16 1.61 -12.27
C ILE A 65 -0.39 2.86 -12.98
N GLN A 66 -0.16 4.06 -12.42
CA GLN A 66 -0.60 5.31 -13.04
C GLN A 66 -0.04 5.53 -14.45
N GLN A 67 1.19 5.08 -14.74
CA GLN A 67 1.80 5.24 -16.06
C GLN A 67 1.25 4.26 -17.10
N GLU A 68 0.65 3.15 -16.65
CA GLU A 68 0.20 2.05 -17.52
C GLU A 68 -1.31 2.09 -17.82
N ILE A 69 -2.09 2.94 -17.15
CA ILE A 69 -3.55 3.00 -17.32
C ILE A 69 -4.05 4.42 -17.58
N GLU A 70 -5.25 4.49 -18.16
CA GLU A 70 -5.93 5.76 -18.42
C GLU A 70 -6.24 6.53 -17.12
N PRO A 71 -6.20 7.88 -17.13
CA PRO A 71 -6.39 8.69 -15.93
C PRO A 71 -7.70 8.44 -15.17
N ASP A 72 -8.78 8.13 -15.87
CA ASP A 72 -10.10 7.81 -15.29
C ASP A 72 -10.09 6.48 -14.53
N LYS A 73 -9.43 5.46 -15.09
CA LYS A 73 -9.20 4.17 -14.42
C LYS A 73 -8.29 4.32 -13.20
N TYR A 74 -7.26 5.16 -13.30
CA TYR A 74 -6.41 5.49 -12.16
C TYR A 74 -7.19 6.22 -11.07
N GLN A 75 -8.03 7.18 -11.43
CA GLN A 75 -8.91 7.85 -10.46
C GLN A 75 -9.87 6.87 -9.78
N LEU A 76 -10.42 5.91 -10.54
CA LEU A 76 -11.23 4.84 -9.98
C LEU A 76 -10.44 3.97 -8.99
N LEU A 77 -9.21 3.57 -9.31
CA LEU A 77 -8.31 2.86 -8.39
C LEU A 77 -8.15 3.64 -7.09
N MET A 78 -7.79 4.92 -7.17
CA MET A 78 -7.54 5.77 -6.00
C MET A 78 -8.79 5.96 -5.13
N ASN A 79 -9.98 5.99 -5.73
CA ASN A 79 -11.26 6.05 -5.02
C ASN A 79 -11.62 4.74 -4.31
N ASN A 80 -11.06 3.61 -4.74
CA ASN A 80 -11.29 2.28 -4.15
C ASN A 80 -10.23 1.89 -3.10
N ILE A 81 -9.21 2.72 -2.85
CA ILE A 81 -8.18 2.46 -1.83
C ILE A 81 -7.99 3.58 -0.78
N PRO A 82 -9.05 4.30 -0.34
CA PRO A 82 -8.88 5.43 0.58
C PRO A 82 -8.31 5.03 1.94
N THR A 83 -8.63 3.84 2.46
CA THR A 83 -8.12 3.34 3.74
C THR A 83 -6.64 2.98 3.65
N ILE A 84 -6.17 2.40 2.55
CA ILE A 84 -4.73 2.16 2.30
C ILE A 84 -3.97 3.48 2.35
N ARG A 85 -4.49 4.55 1.72
CA ARG A 85 -3.82 5.87 1.74
C ARG A 85 -3.75 6.45 3.14
N ILE A 86 -4.85 6.40 3.90
CA ILE A 86 -4.88 6.85 5.30
C ILE A 86 -3.93 6.02 6.15
N PHE A 87 -3.87 4.71 5.91
CA PHE A 87 -2.96 3.78 6.58
C PHE A 87 -1.49 4.14 6.32
N MET A 88 -1.11 4.37 5.07
CA MET A 88 0.26 4.76 4.71
C MET A 88 0.68 6.07 5.38
N GLU A 89 -0.18 7.10 5.39
CA GLU A 89 0.09 8.36 6.08
C GLU A 89 0.23 8.16 7.61
N LYS A 90 -0.59 7.27 8.19
CA LYS A 90 -0.52 6.94 9.62
C LYS A 90 0.82 6.27 9.95
N VAL A 91 1.21 5.25 9.19
CA VAL A 91 2.51 4.57 9.31
C VAL A 91 3.65 5.60 9.19
N LYS A 92 3.61 6.45 8.17
CA LYS A 92 4.62 7.51 7.95
C LYS A 92 4.78 8.46 9.13
N SER A 93 3.69 8.74 9.85
CA SER A 93 3.74 9.57 11.07
C SER A 93 4.32 8.85 12.29
N GLU A 94 4.33 7.52 12.29
CA GLU A 94 4.79 6.68 13.40
C GLU A 94 6.22 6.16 13.24
N ILE A 95 6.73 6.11 12.01
CA ILE A 95 8.13 5.80 11.74
C ILE A 95 9.01 6.83 12.48
N PRO A 96 9.94 6.38 13.35
CA PRO A 96 10.87 7.27 14.03
C PRO A 96 11.63 8.14 13.03
N LYS A 97 11.65 9.46 13.25
CA LYS A 97 12.53 10.35 12.50
C LYS A 97 13.95 10.12 12.99
N CYS A 98 14.81 9.59 12.12
CA CYS A 98 16.25 9.56 12.36
C CYS A 98 16.82 10.98 12.46
#